data_AF-A0A9P6CNS4-F1
#
_entry.id   AF-A0A9P6CNS4-F1
#
_cell.length_a   1.000
_cell.length_b   1.000
_cell.length_c   1.000
_cell.angle_alpha   90.00
_cell.angle_beta   90.00
_cell.angle_gamma   90.00
#
_symmetry.space_group_name_H-M   'P 1'
#
loop_
_entity.id
_entity.type
_entity.pdbx_description
1 polymer ?
#
loop_
_entity_poly.entity_id
_entity_poly.type
_entity_poly.pdbx_seq_one_letter_code
_entity_poly.pdbx_strand_id
1 'polypeptide(L)'
;MWSTIVNLTAKMDNLSNQNHYLQKRLEIMEDRLLDGLGRKIQASNDSLTKAIEGLSEHPSPGSSSKSSKPLPLPSLDIENYPEIKYWTKKMFIAAKKNKEMSTGLASSESTGNTMTWYVETEDGDPISSEKVNAIREHARHLWQSLLTKGIAPVTWAQANLEAHNYYEHHMCERFPELSYGANNWKAHMIATENYSSWYGKHVGRSAKVKNEPPATQLLKRSRSPSISPPMPERKKSKVINLTSDELQEPVKEATDQCPCPKPLLKKSPLLCRTLQLLHPPSPLQSPPPRLT
;
A
#
# COMPACT_ATOMS: atom_id res chain seq x y z
N MET A 1 -11.43 -8.87 -73.16
CA MET A 1 -10.12 -9.21 -72.55
C MET A 1 -9.16 -8.01 -72.47
N TRP A 2 -8.99 -7.20 -73.52
CA TRP A 2 -8.14 -6.01 -73.46
C TRP A 2 -8.64 -4.89 -72.53
N SER A 3 -9.94 -4.57 -72.55
CA SER A 3 -10.52 -3.55 -71.67
C SER A 3 -10.35 -3.87 -70.17
N THR A 4 -10.44 -5.15 -69.79
CA THR A 4 -10.21 -5.58 -68.40
C THR A 4 -8.76 -5.40 -67.96
N ILE A 5 -7.79 -5.60 -68.86
CA ILE A 5 -6.37 -5.38 -68.56
C ILE A 5 -6.10 -3.89 -68.36
N VAL A 6 -6.58 -3.03 -69.25
CA VAL A 6 -6.40 -1.56 -69.14
C VAL A 6 -7.01 -1.02 -67.84
N ASN A 7 -8.22 -1.45 -67.48
CA ASN A 7 -8.87 -1.04 -66.23
C ASN A 7 -8.09 -1.49 -64.97
N LEU A 8 -7.49 -2.69 -65.00
CA LEU A 8 -6.67 -3.17 -63.89
C LEU A 8 -5.37 -2.38 -63.76
N THR A 9 -4.69 -2.07 -64.88
CA THR A 9 -3.49 -1.23 -64.87
C THR A 9 -3.77 0.16 -64.31
N ALA A 10 -4.84 0.82 -64.78
CA ALA A 10 -5.22 2.15 -64.27
C ALA A 10 -5.55 2.12 -62.77
N LYS A 11 -6.18 1.05 -62.28
CA LYS A 11 -6.47 0.87 -60.85
C LYS A 11 -5.18 0.65 -60.04
N MET A 12 -4.23 -0.10 -60.58
CA MET A 12 -2.93 -0.34 -59.94
C MET A 12 -2.10 0.94 -59.85
N ASP A 13 -2.07 1.76 -60.90
CA ASP A 13 -1.40 3.07 -60.91
C ASP A 13 -2.05 4.02 -59.90
N ASN A 14 -3.38 4.05 -59.83
CA ASN A 14 -4.10 4.86 -58.85
C ASN A 14 -3.77 4.45 -57.40
N LEU A 15 -3.73 3.15 -57.12
CA LEU A 15 -3.34 2.64 -55.78
C LEU A 15 -1.88 2.94 -55.46
N SER A 16 -0.98 2.84 -56.44
CA SER A 16 0.43 3.19 -56.28
C SER A 16 0.60 4.68 -55.92
N ASN A 17 -0.11 5.57 -56.64
CA ASN A 17 -0.11 7.00 -56.37
C ASN A 17 -0.70 7.33 -54.98
N GLN A 18 -1.76 6.64 -54.58
CA GLN A 18 -2.37 6.83 -53.26
C GLN A 18 -1.43 6.37 -52.13
N ASN A 19 -0.74 5.24 -52.31
CA ASN A 19 0.27 4.77 -51.35
C ASN A 19 1.45 5.74 -51.24
N HIS A 20 1.95 6.24 -52.38
CA HIS A 20 3.02 7.25 -52.37
C HIS A 20 2.60 8.53 -51.64
N TYR A 21 1.37 9.00 -51.86
CA TYR A 21 0.81 10.14 -51.14
C TYR A 21 0.74 9.91 -49.62
N LEU A 22 0.29 8.72 -49.19
CA LEU A 22 0.22 8.37 -47.78
C LEU A 22 1.61 8.29 -47.12
N GLN A 23 2.60 7.72 -47.81
CA GLN A 23 3.99 7.69 -47.33
C GLN A 23 4.54 9.10 -47.13
N LYS A 24 4.36 9.98 -48.12
CA LYS A 24 4.81 11.38 -48.01
C LYS A 24 4.13 12.15 -46.88
N ARG A 25 2.86 11.83 -46.61
CA ARG A 25 2.12 12.43 -45.48
C ARG A 25 2.60 11.90 -44.13
N LEU A 26 2.98 10.62 -44.04
CA LEU A 26 3.58 10.04 -42.83
C LEU A 26 4.91 10.72 -42.50
N GLU A 27 5.78 10.88 -43.50
CA GLU A 27 7.08 11.56 -43.37
C GLU A 27 6.91 13.00 -42.83
N ILE A 28 5.97 13.78 -43.40
CA ILE A 28 5.68 15.14 -42.92
C ILE A 28 5.16 15.15 -41.47
N MET A 29 4.38 14.15 -41.06
CA MET A 29 3.88 14.08 -39.68
C MET A 29 5.00 13.68 -38.70
N GLU A 30 5.91 12.81 -39.11
CA GLU A 30 7.09 12.41 -38.34
C GLU A 30 8.02 13.60 -38.09
N ASP A 31 8.35 14.36 -39.13
CA ASP A 31 9.16 15.58 -39.01
C ASP A 31 8.53 16.59 -38.05
N ARG A 32 7.21 16.82 -38.16
CA ARG A 32 6.49 17.74 -37.26
C ARG A 32 6.50 17.28 -35.81
N LEU A 33 6.46 15.97 -35.56
CA LEU A 33 6.51 15.41 -34.22
C LEU A 33 7.92 15.54 -33.62
N LEU A 34 8.96 15.20 -34.40
CA LEU A 34 10.36 15.31 -33.97
C LEU A 34 10.73 16.77 -33.65
N ASP A 35 10.37 17.70 -34.53
CA ASP A 35 10.58 19.12 -34.33
C ASP A 35 9.83 19.68 -33.11
N GLY A 36 8.57 19.26 -32.96
CA GLY A 36 7.70 19.74 -31.88
C GLY A 36 8.18 19.29 -30.50
N LEU A 37 8.59 18.02 -30.37
CA LEU A 37 9.16 17.50 -29.13
C LEU A 37 10.55 18.08 -28.86
N GLY A 38 11.42 18.16 -29.87
CA GLY A 38 12.75 18.72 -29.73
C GLY A 38 12.74 20.15 -29.19
N ARG A 39 11.88 21.02 -29.74
CA ARG A 39 11.72 22.40 -29.25
C ARG A 39 11.24 22.48 -27.80
N LYS A 40 10.32 21.59 -27.38
CA LYS A 40 9.82 21.56 -25.99
C LYS A 40 10.87 21.08 -24.99
N ILE A 41 11.63 20.05 -25.36
CA ILE A 41 12.74 19.53 -24.53
C ILE A 41 13.82 20.60 -24.38
N GLN A 42 14.22 21.25 -25.49
CA GLN A 42 15.23 22.30 -25.46
C GLN A 42 14.80 23.49 -24.58
N ALA A 43 13.57 23.98 -24.73
CA ALA A 43 13.06 25.08 -23.90
C ALA A 43 13.02 24.73 -22.41
N SER A 44 12.70 23.47 -22.07
CA SER A 44 12.69 23.00 -20.68
C SER A 44 14.11 22.93 -20.11
N ASN A 45 15.07 22.43 -20.90
CA ASN A 45 16.48 22.38 -20.51
C ASN A 45 17.05 23.79 -20.33
N ASP A 46 16.79 24.72 -21.25
CA ASP A 46 17.26 26.10 -21.14
C ASP A 46 16.68 26.79 -19.88
N SER A 47 15.42 26.49 -19.53
CA SER A 47 14.79 26.99 -18.30
C SER A 47 15.42 26.40 -17.03
N LEU A 48 15.80 25.12 -17.04
CA LEU A 48 16.50 24.49 -15.92
C LEU A 48 17.92 25.04 -15.77
N THR A 49 18.65 25.21 -16.87
CA THR A 49 20.01 25.78 -16.87
C THR A 49 20.00 27.20 -16.29
N LYS A 50 19.04 28.04 -16.70
CA LYS A 50 18.88 29.39 -16.12
C LYS A 50 18.55 29.37 -14.63
N ALA A 51 17.74 28.41 -14.17
CA ALA A 51 17.43 28.27 -12.75
C ALA A 51 18.65 27.82 -11.94
N ILE A 52 19.50 26.95 -12.49
CA ILE A 52 20.74 26.50 -11.85
C ILE A 52 21.77 27.64 -11.78
N GLU A 53 21.93 28.41 -12.86
CA GLU A 53 22.85 29.55 -12.91
C GLU A 53 22.45 30.63 -11.89
N GLY A 54 21.15 30.94 -11.78
CA GLY A 54 20.62 31.85 -10.76
C GLY A 54 20.83 31.39 -9.31
N LEU A 55 21.00 30.08 -9.06
CA LEU A 55 21.36 29.56 -7.74
C LEU A 55 22.86 29.66 -7.45
N SER A 56 23.71 29.76 -8.48
CA SER A 56 25.17 29.81 -8.34
C SER A 56 25.71 31.23 -8.14
N GLU A 57 24.98 32.28 -8.53
CA GLU A 57 25.46 33.68 -8.46
C GLU A 57 25.18 34.42 -7.15
N HIS A 58 24.65 33.75 -6.12
CA HIS A 58 24.58 34.34 -4.78
C HIS A 58 25.78 33.89 -3.92
N PRO A 59 26.84 34.71 -3.79
CA PRO A 59 27.85 34.51 -2.75
C PRO A 59 27.23 34.91 -1.41
N SER A 60 26.47 33.99 -0.80
CA SER A 60 25.97 34.16 0.56
C SER A 60 26.87 33.41 1.54
N PRO A 61 27.50 34.12 2.49
CA PRO A 61 28.35 33.55 3.52
C PRO A 61 27.49 32.84 4.56
N GLY A 62 27.77 31.57 4.81
CA GLY A 62 27.25 30.84 5.97
C GLY A 62 25.83 30.29 5.82
N SER A 63 25.60 29.36 4.89
CA SER A 63 24.34 28.61 4.86
C SER A 63 24.49 27.25 5.54
N SER A 64 23.87 27.19 6.71
CA SER A 64 23.67 26.04 7.58
C SER A 64 23.25 24.80 6.78
N SER A 65 24.04 23.74 6.91
CA SER A 65 23.78 22.41 6.39
C SER A 65 22.39 21.94 6.82
N LYS A 66 21.44 21.90 5.86
CA LYS A 66 20.17 21.21 6.04
C LYS A 66 20.48 19.74 6.28
N SER A 67 20.53 19.37 7.55
CA SER A 67 20.68 18.00 8.02
C SER A 67 19.55 17.16 7.42
N SER A 68 19.86 16.42 6.36
CA SER A 68 19.01 15.34 5.89
C SER A 68 18.97 14.32 7.02
N LYS A 69 17.83 14.23 7.72
CA LYS A 69 17.63 13.20 8.74
C LYS A 69 17.96 11.84 8.10
N PRO A 70 18.82 11.02 8.71
CA PRO A 70 19.17 9.72 8.14
C PRO A 70 17.92 8.86 7.94
N LEU A 71 17.78 8.28 6.76
CA LEU A 71 16.86 7.17 6.51
C LEU A 71 17.47 5.90 7.14
N PRO A 72 16.69 5.06 7.85
CA PRO A 72 15.28 5.20 8.27
C PRO A 72 15.12 5.98 9.59
N LEU A 73 13.91 6.49 9.84
CA LEU A 73 13.59 7.13 11.13
C LEU A 73 13.76 6.11 12.26
N PRO A 74 14.47 6.48 13.35
CA PRO A 74 14.64 5.58 14.48
C PRO A 74 13.29 5.27 15.12
N SER A 75 13.12 4.00 15.50
CA SER A 75 12.02 3.60 16.39
C SER A 75 12.08 4.45 17.65
N LEU A 76 10.92 4.88 18.15
CA LEU A 76 10.85 5.55 19.44
C LEU A 76 11.18 4.55 20.56
N ASP A 77 11.52 5.08 21.73
CA ASP A 77 11.82 4.28 22.93
C ASP A 77 10.55 4.04 23.75
N ILE A 78 10.40 2.83 24.26
CA ILE A 78 9.22 2.39 25.03
C ILE A 78 9.10 3.15 26.35
N GLU A 79 10.22 3.58 26.93
CA GLU A 79 10.25 4.29 28.21
C GLU A 79 9.51 5.64 28.13
N ASN A 80 9.51 6.28 26.96
CA ASN A 80 8.85 7.57 26.75
C ASN A 80 7.34 7.43 26.50
N TYR A 81 6.85 6.22 26.17
CA TYR A 81 5.46 5.99 25.77
C TYR A 81 4.88 4.75 26.48
N PRO A 82 4.78 4.76 27.82
CA PRO A 82 4.38 3.59 28.61
C PRO A 82 2.92 3.16 28.40
N GLU A 83 2.08 4.03 27.83
CA GLU A 83 0.65 3.76 27.61
C GLU A 83 0.39 2.93 26.34
N ILE A 84 1.38 2.80 25.46
CA ILE A 84 1.29 2.01 24.22
C ILE A 84 1.29 0.52 24.55
N LYS A 85 0.19 -0.17 24.26
CA LYS A 85 0.00 -1.59 24.62
C LYS A 85 0.70 -2.52 23.64
N TYR A 86 0.75 -2.15 22.36
CA TYR A 86 1.23 -3.01 21.29
C TYR A 86 2.58 -2.56 20.75
N TRP A 87 3.62 -2.70 21.56
CA TRP A 87 4.97 -2.30 21.17
C TRP A 87 5.60 -3.20 20.10
N THR A 88 5.28 -4.49 20.12
CA THR A 88 5.78 -5.46 19.13
C THR A 88 4.64 -6.23 18.49
N LYS A 89 4.86 -6.73 17.26
CA LYS A 89 3.91 -7.61 16.57
C LYS A 89 3.53 -8.84 17.39
N LYS A 90 4.46 -9.38 18.20
CA LYS A 90 4.22 -10.53 19.08
C LYS A 90 3.20 -10.20 20.18
N MET A 91 3.33 -9.03 20.82
CA MET A 91 2.40 -8.58 21.86
C MET A 91 0.99 -8.42 21.31
N PHE A 92 0.85 -7.82 20.12
CA PHE A 92 -0.44 -7.71 19.44
C PHE A 92 -1.07 -9.07 19.14
N ILE A 93 -0.31 -10.01 18.57
CA ILE A 93 -0.82 -11.35 18.25
C ILE A 93 -1.26 -12.10 19.52
N ALA A 94 -0.50 -12.00 20.61
CA ALA A 94 -0.86 -12.60 21.89
C ALA A 94 -2.17 -12.00 22.46
N ALA A 95 -2.29 -10.67 22.44
CA ALA A 95 -3.49 -9.98 22.90
C ALA A 95 -4.73 -10.32 22.04
N LYS A 96 -4.56 -10.40 20.72
CA LYS A 96 -5.62 -10.79 19.79
C LYS A 96 -6.13 -12.20 20.08
N LYS A 97 -5.22 -13.16 20.30
CA LYS A 97 -5.56 -14.55 20.64
C LYS A 97 -6.32 -14.66 21.97
N ASN A 98 -5.91 -13.87 22.98
CA ASN A 98 -6.59 -13.84 24.28
C ASN A 98 -8.02 -13.28 24.16
N LYS A 99 -8.22 -12.24 23.34
CA LYS A 99 -9.53 -11.64 23.09
C LYS A 99 -10.47 -12.62 22.38
N GLU A 100 -9.99 -13.35 21.37
CA GLU A 100 -10.77 -14.37 20.66
C GLU A 100 -11.24 -15.50 21.59
N MET A 101 -10.43 -15.86 22.59
CA MET A 101 -10.74 -16.92 23.55
C MET A 101 -11.74 -16.50 24.64
N SER A 102 -11.72 -15.23 25.07
CA SER A 102 -12.56 -14.75 26.16
C SER A 102 -13.97 -14.37 25.74
N THR A 103 -14.19 -13.88 24.52
CA THR A 103 -15.53 -13.44 24.11
C THR A 103 -16.42 -14.56 23.56
N GLY A 104 -15.89 -15.72 23.15
CA GLY A 104 -16.68 -16.87 22.63
C GLY A 104 -17.47 -16.61 21.34
N LEU A 105 -17.79 -15.34 21.05
CA LEU A 105 -18.20 -14.79 19.78
C LEU A 105 -16.94 -14.53 18.97
N ALA A 106 -16.79 -15.27 17.87
CA ALA A 106 -16.02 -14.77 16.73
C ALA A 106 -16.60 -13.40 16.40
N SER A 107 -15.88 -12.34 16.79
CA SER A 107 -16.35 -10.97 16.70
C SER A 107 -16.72 -10.70 15.24
N SER A 108 -18.01 -10.78 14.95
CA SER A 108 -18.65 -10.42 13.69
C SER A 108 -18.70 -8.89 13.54
N GLU A 109 -17.73 -8.19 14.14
CA GLU A 109 -17.47 -6.78 13.88
C GLU A 109 -16.65 -6.70 12.59
N SER A 110 -17.34 -7.14 11.54
CA SER A 110 -17.05 -7.13 10.12
C SER A 110 -17.00 -5.68 9.58
N THR A 111 -16.39 -4.77 10.33
CA THR A 111 -16.24 -3.37 9.92
C THR A 111 -14.81 -3.13 9.44
N GLY A 112 -14.28 -4.03 8.59
CA GLY A 112 -13.21 -3.82 7.60
C GLY A 112 -11.84 -3.21 8.00
N ASN A 113 -11.65 -2.78 9.25
CA ASN A 113 -10.52 -1.94 9.66
C ASN A 113 -9.71 -2.59 10.78
N THR A 114 -9.02 -3.68 10.46
CA THR A 114 -8.03 -4.34 11.34
C THR A 114 -6.98 -3.36 11.90
N MET A 115 -6.69 -2.29 11.15
CA MET A 115 -5.73 -1.24 11.54
C MET A 115 -6.10 -0.50 12.84
N THR A 116 -7.40 -0.37 13.15
CA THR A 116 -7.85 0.31 14.37
C THR A 116 -7.44 -0.42 15.65
N TRP A 117 -7.01 -1.68 15.55
CA TRP A 117 -6.76 -2.50 16.74
C TRP A 117 -5.33 -2.40 17.26
N TYR A 118 -4.36 -2.09 16.38
CA TYR A 118 -2.94 -2.11 16.74
C TYR A 118 -2.24 -0.76 16.58
N VAL A 119 -2.88 0.23 15.95
CA VAL A 119 -2.35 1.58 15.87
C VAL A 119 -2.98 2.42 16.98
N GLU A 120 -2.14 2.89 17.88
CA GLU A 120 -2.50 3.60 19.11
C GLU A 120 -1.94 5.01 19.03
N THR A 121 -2.68 5.96 19.57
CA THR A 121 -2.24 7.33 19.85
C THR A 121 -1.22 7.32 21.00
N GLU A 122 -0.60 8.48 21.28
CA GLU A 122 0.36 8.63 22.39
C GLU A 122 -0.21 8.18 23.74
N ASP A 123 -1.51 8.42 23.95
CA ASP A 123 -2.25 8.05 25.17
C ASP A 123 -2.66 6.55 25.21
N GLY A 124 -2.18 5.73 24.27
CA GLY A 124 -2.53 4.31 24.19
C GLY A 124 -3.95 4.02 23.69
N ASP A 125 -4.67 5.02 23.18
CA ASP A 125 -6.02 4.87 22.64
C ASP A 125 -6.00 4.52 21.14
N PRO A 126 -6.93 3.67 20.66
CA PRO A 126 -7.08 3.38 19.24
C PRO A 126 -7.25 4.65 18.38
N ILE A 127 -6.58 4.70 17.22
CA ILE A 127 -6.76 5.83 16.29
C ILE A 127 -8.17 5.89 15.68
N SER A 128 -8.61 7.12 15.36
CA SER A 128 -9.91 7.35 14.72
C SER A 128 -10.00 6.74 13.30
N SER A 129 -11.21 6.42 12.86
CA SER A 129 -11.47 5.88 11.51
C SER A 129 -11.02 6.83 10.39
N GLU A 130 -11.18 8.13 10.59
CA GLU A 130 -10.70 9.17 9.68
C GLU A 130 -9.17 9.11 9.52
N LYS A 131 -8.45 8.97 10.63
CA LYS A 131 -6.99 8.84 10.62
C LYS A 131 -6.53 7.55 9.93
N VAL A 132 -7.26 6.45 10.12
CA VAL A 132 -7.00 5.20 9.37
C VAL A 132 -7.14 5.41 7.86
N ASN A 133 -8.17 6.14 7.41
CA ASN A 133 -8.36 6.44 6.00
C ASN A 133 -7.22 7.31 5.46
N ALA A 134 -6.81 8.34 6.21
CA ALA A 134 -5.67 9.20 5.84
C ALA A 134 -4.36 8.40 5.71
N ILE A 135 -4.08 7.48 6.63
CA ILE A 135 -2.91 6.59 6.58
C ILE A 135 -2.94 5.71 5.33
N ARG A 136 -4.09 5.08 5.02
CA ARG A 136 -4.25 4.23 3.83
C ARG A 136 -4.15 5.02 2.53
N GLU A 137 -4.67 6.23 2.50
CA GLU A 137 -4.53 7.14 1.36
C GLU A 137 -3.06 7.50 1.12
N HIS A 138 -2.34 7.91 2.17
CA HIS A 138 -0.94 8.23 2.06
C HIS A 138 -0.09 7.02 1.63
N ALA A 139 -0.36 5.83 2.17
CA ALA A 139 0.31 4.60 1.76
C ALA A 139 0.15 4.33 0.25
N ARG A 140 -1.06 4.53 -0.30
CA ARG A 140 -1.32 4.40 -1.75
C ARG A 140 -0.51 5.40 -2.59
N HIS A 141 -0.39 6.65 -2.14
CA HIS A 141 0.46 7.64 -2.81
C HIS A 141 1.95 7.27 -2.80
N LEU A 142 2.43 6.68 -1.70
CA LEU A 142 3.81 6.18 -1.63
C LEU A 142 4.03 4.99 -2.58
N TRP A 143 3.10 4.04 -2.64
CA TRP A 143 3.21 2.92 -3.59
C TRP A 143 3.16 3.38 -5.04
N GLN A 144 2.33 4.38 -5.36
CA GLN A 144 2.32 5.01 -6.68
C GLN A 144 3.69 5.64 -6.98
N SER A 145 4.31 6.30 -6.00
CA SER A 145 5.64 6.89 -6.14
C SER A 145 6.73 5.82 -6.36
N LEU A 146 6.68 4.71 -5.61
CA LEU A 146 7.57 3.55 -5.82
C LEU A 146 7.38 2.95 -7.22
N LEU A 147 6.14 2.89 -7.71
CA LEU A 147 5.82 2.37 -9.04
C LEU A 147 6.38 3.27 -10.14
N THR A 148 6.19 4.59 -10.03
CA THR A 148 6.76 5.57 -10.96
C THR A 148 8.29 5.53 -11.00
N LYS A 149 8.93 5.20 -9.87
CA LYS A 149 10.39 5.01 -9.78
C LYS A 149 10.87 3.64 -10.30
N GLY A 150 9.97 2.72 -10.65
CA GLY A 150 10.33 1.37 -11.10
C GLY A 150 10.88 0.45 -10.00
N ILE A 151 10.69 0.81 -8.73
CA ILE A 151 11.17 0.03 -7.56
C ILE A 151 10.01 -0.58 -6.74
N ALA A 152 8.77 -0.48 -7.23
CA ALA A 152 7.64 -1.13 -6.59
C ALA A 152 7.76 -2.67 -6.70
N PRO A 153 7.70 -3.41 -5.59
CA PRO A 153 7.86 -4.86 -5.62
C PRO A 153 6.59 -5.58 -6.07
N VAL A 154 6.72 -6.79 -6.62
CA VAL A 154 5.54 -7.59 -7.02
C VAL A 154 4.67 -7.97 -5.82
N THR A 155 5.31 -8.32 -4.71
CA THR A 155 4.66 -8.56 -3.42
C THR A 155 5.40 -7.79 -2.34
N TRP A 156 4.71 -7.30 -1.33
CA TRP A 156 5.37 -6.49 -0.28
C TRP A 156 6.44 -7.28 0.48
N ALA A 157 6.27 -8.61 0.61
CA ALA A 157 7.27 -9.50 1.20
C ALA A 157 8.59 -9.58 0.39
N GLN A 158 8.58 -9.13 -0.87
CA GLN A 158 9.73 -9.08 -1.78
C GLN A 158 10.22 -7.64 -2.00
N ALA A 159 9.81 -6.68 -1.18
CA ALA A 159 10.31 -5.31 -1.24
C ALA A 159 11.84 -5.29 -1.01
N ASN A 160 12.55 -4.53 -1.84
CA ASN A 160 13.97 -4.28 -1.63
C ASN A 160 14.17 -3.30 -0.46
N LEU A 161 15.40 -3.19 0.03
CA LEU A 161 15.74 -2.31 1.16
C LEU A 161 15.39 -0.85 0.88
N GLU A 162 15.57 -0.40 -0.37
CA GLU A 162 15.24 0.98 -0.78
C GLU A 162 13.74 1.27 -0.67
N ALA A 163 12.87 0.40 -1.20
CA ALA A 163 11.43 0.56 -1.11
C ALA A 163 10.93 0.47 0.33
N HIS A 164 11.53 -0.40 1.15
CA HIS A 164 11.24 -0.51 2.58
C HIS A 164 11.56 0.80 3.32
N ASN A 165 12.81 1.26 3.23
CA ASN A 165 13.26 2.47 3.90
C ASN A 165 12.47 3.71 3.44
N TYR A 166 12.19 3.81 2.14
CA TYR A 166 11.39 4.91 1.58
C TYR A 166 9.98 4.93 2.15
N TYR A 167 9.31 3.77 2.18
CA TYR A 167 7.96 3.65 2.70
C TYR A 167 7.89 3.91 4.21
N GLU A 168 8.74 3.26 4.99
CA GLU A 168 8.76 3.42 6.44
C GLU A 168 9.04 4.84 6.87
N HIS A 169 10.05 5.48 6.26
CA HIS A 169 10.39 6.86 6.57
C HIS A 169 9.21 7.80 6.36
N HIS A 170 8.63 7.81 5.16
CA HIS A 170 7.55 8.76 4.87
C HIS A 170 6.27 8.46 5.65
N MET A 171 5.97 7.18 5.92
CA MET A 171 4.83 6.81 6.77
C MET A 171 5.02 7.27 8.21
N CYS A 172 6.20 7.04 8.79
CA CYS A 172 6.51 7.44 10.17
C CYS A 172 6.68 8.96 10.33
N GLU A 173 7.22 9.63 9.33
CA GLU A 173 7.34 11.09 9.30
C GLU A 173 5.95 11.75 9.31
N ARG A 174 5.01 11.21 8.53
CA ARG A 174 3.66 11.76 8.40
C ARG A 174 2.74 11.36 9.56
N PHE A 175 2.90 10.15 10.09
CA PHE A 175 2.07 9.56 11.14
C PHE A 175 2.96 8.98 12.26
N PRO A 176 3.31 9.79 13.28
CA PRO A 176 4.16 9.36 14.39
C PRO A 176 3.62 8.13 15.14
N GLU A 177 2.32 7.87 15.08
CA GLU A 177 1.67 6.71 15.71
C GLU A 177 2.21 5.36 15.19
N LEU A 178 2.75 5.37 13.96
CA LEU A 178 3.35 4.20 13.34
C LEU A 178 4.76 3.92 13.86
N SER A 179 5.41 4.93 14.44
CA SER A 179 6.72 4.82 15.09
C SER A 179 6.64 4.35 16.55
N TYR A 180 5.45 4.31 17.15
CA TYR A 180 5.19 3.74 18.48
C TYR A 180 5.23 2.21 18.47
N GLY A 181 6.34 1.63 18.03
CA GLY A 181 6.54 0.19 18.03
C GLY A 181 7.91 -0.18 17.47
N ALA A 182 8.49 -1.23 18.04
CA ALA A 182 9.83 -1.69 17.68
C ALA A 182 9.95 -1.93 16.18
N ASN A 183 11.02 -1.39 15.59
CA ASN A 183 11.37 -1.53 14.17
C ASN A 183 10.21 -1.16 13.23
N ASN A 184 9.44 -0.12 13.57
CA ASN A 184 8.33 0.38 12.74
C ASN A 184 7.34 -0.73 12.30
N TRP A 185 7.15 -1.77 13.12
CA TRP A 185 6.41 -2.97 12.72
C TRP A 185 4.96 -2.68 12.31
N LYS A 186 4.37 -1.59 12.86
CA LYS A 186 3.02 -1.12 12.51
C LYS A 186 2.96 -0.68 11.04
N ALA A 187 3.94 0.10 10.57
CA ALA A 187 4.04 0.50 9.16
C ALA A 187 4.17 -0.72 8.23
N HIS A 188 5.03 -1.69 8.58
CA HIS A 188 5.18 -2.94 7.83
C HIS A 188 3.90 -3.77 7.77
N MET A 189 3.14 -3.84 8.87
CA MET A 189 1.87 -4.56 8.92
C MET A 189 0.86 -3.93 7.97
N ILE A 190 0.73 -2.59 8.00
CA ILE A 190 -0.16 -1.84 7.11
C ILE A 190 0.15 -2.14 5.65
N ALA A 191 1.44 -2.12 5.29
CA ALA A 191 1.84 -2.42 3.92
C ALA A 191 1.51 -3.86 3.53
N THR A 192 1.80 -4.83 4.40
CA THR A 192 1.51 -6.25 4.15
C THR A 192 0.01 -6.51 3.94
N GLU A 193 -0.84 -5.90 4.74
CA GLU A 193 -2.31 -6.06 4.68
C GLU A 193 -2.93 -5.39 3.45
N ASN A 194 -2.45 -4.21 3.06
CA ASN A 194 -3.14 -3.37 2.09
C ASN A 194 -2.51 -3.35 0.69
N TYR A 195 -1.21 -3.63 0.58
CA TYR A 195 -0.46 -3.50 -0.69
C TYR A 195 -0.98 -4.44 -1.78
N SER A 196 -1.27 -5.70 -1.45
CA SER A 196 -1.68 -6.71 -2.44
C SER A 196 -2.98 -6.33 -3.19
N SER A 197 -3.93 -5.73 -2.46
CA SER A 197 -5.19 -5.23 -3.02
C SER A 197 -4.96 -4.02 -3.93
N TRP A 198 -4.09 -3.10 -3.53
CA TRP A 198 -3.70 -1.96 -4.36
C TRP A 198 -2.96 -2.39 -5.62
N TYR A 199 -1.92 -3.22 -5.50
CA TYR A 199 -1.08 -3.66 -6.61
C TYR A 199 -1.90 -4.37 -7.69
N GLY A 200 -2.79 -5.27 -7.29
CA GLY A 200 -3.68 -5.97 -8.22
C GLY A 200 -4.57 -5.04 -9.05
N LYS A 201 -4.96 -3.89 -8.50
CA LYS A 201 -5.80 -2.88 -9.18
C LYS A 201 -5.00 -1.96 -10.11
N HIS A 202 -3.76 -1.62 -9.77
CA HIS A 202 -3.00 -0.56 -10.47
C HIS A 202 -1.98 -1.10 -11.47
N VAL A 203 -1.30 -2.20 -11.13
CA VAL A 203 -0.31 -2.83 -12.04
C VAL A 203 -0.97 -3.90 -12.91
N GLY A 204 -2.12 -4.41 -12.45
CA GLY A 204 -2.79 -5.55 -13.05
C GLY A 204 -2.08 -6.85 -12.67
N ARG A 205 -2.87 -7.89 -12.38
CA ARG A 205 -2.33 -9.24 -12.57
C ARG A 205 -2.31 -9.43 -14.07
N SER A 206 -1.15 -9.61 -14.69
CA SER A 206 -1.09 -10.18 -16.03
C SER A 206 -1.98 -11.42 -15.95
N ALA A 207 -3.16 -11.35 -16.57
CA ALA A 207 -4.07 -12.47 -16.54
C ALA A 207 -3.24 -13.60 -17.13
N LYS A 208 -2.87 -14.57 -16.29
CA LYS A 208 -2.29 -15.81 -16.76
C LYS A 208 -3.48 -16.48 -17.40
N VAL A 209 -3.82 -16.03 -18.62
CA VAL A 209 -4.85 -16.61 -19.46
C VAL A 209 -4.37 -18.04 -19.55
N LYS A 210 -5.05 -18.89 -18.79
CA LYS A 210 -4.82 -20.31 -18.83
C LYS A 210 -5.20 -20.63 -20.25
N ASN A 211 -4.20 -20.74 -21.12
CA ASN A 211 -4.37 -21.24 -22.46
C ASN A 211 -4.93 -22.64 -22.24
N GLU A 212 -6.25 -22.76 -22.31
CA GLU A 212 -6.85 -24.07 -22.45
C GLU A 212 -6.19 -24.64 -23.71
N PRO A 213 -5.60 -25.84 -23.64
CA PRO A 213 -5.10 -26.46 -24.84
C PRO A 213 -6.26 -26.45 -25.84
N PRO A 214 -6.03 -25.97 -27.09
CA PRO A 214 -7.09 -25.85 -28.07
C PRO A 214 -7.81 -27.19 -28.12
N ALA A 215 -9.13 -27.16 -27.89
CA ALA A 215 -9.95 -28.34 -27.77
C ALA A 215 -9.69 -29.27 -28.95
N THR A 216 -8.83 -30.27 -28.74
CA THR A 216 -8.79 -31.44 -29.59
C THR A 216 -10.14 -32.07 -29.42
N GLN A 217 -10.90 -32.08 -30.52
CA GLN A 217 -12.24 -32.61 -30.64
C GLN A 217 -12.22 -34.12 -30.32
N LEU A 218 -12.12 -34.48 -29.04
CA LEU A 218 -12.28 -35.86 -28.60
C LEU A 218 -13.77 -36.12 -28.48
N LEU A 219 -14.31 -36.61 -29.60
CA LEU A 219 -15.31 -37.67 -29.70
C LEU A 219 -16.21 -37.83 -28.47
N LYS A 220 -17.39 -37.24 -28.60
CA LYS A 220 -18.70 -37.70 -28.09
C LYS A 220 -18.66 -39.11 -27.49
N ARG A 221 -18.26 -39.25 -26.22
CA ARG A 221 -18.45 -40.49 -25.46
C ARG A 221 -19.91 -40.56 -25.03
N SER A 222 -20.60 -41.55 -25.57
CA SER A 222 -21.95 -41.95 -25.26
C SER A 222 -22.15 -42.07 -23.75
N ARG A 223 -23.28 -41.55 -23.26
CA ARG A 223 -23.81 -41.87 -21.93
C ARG A 223 -24.00 -43.38 -21.84
N SER A 224 -23.20 -44.06 -21.02
CA SER A 224 -23.58 -45.37 -20.49
C SER A 224 -24.36 -45.17 -19.18
N PRO A 225 -25.45 -45.92 -18.95
CA PRO A 225 -26.25 -45.83 -17.74
C PRO A 225 -25.52 -46.57 -16.61
N SER A 226 -25.17 -45.84 -15.54
CA SER A 226 -24.57 -46.44 -14.34
C SER A 226 -25.66 -46.72 -13.32
N ILE A 227 -25.99 -48.00 -13.18
CA ILE A 227 -26.63 -48.60 -12.02
C ILE A 227 -25.60 -48.57 -10.88
N SER A 228 -25.90 -47.87 -9.80
CA SER A 228 -25.12 -47.86 -8.58
C SER A 228 -25.59 -48.97 -7.62
N PRO A 229 -24.70 -49.84 -7.10
CA PRO A 229 -24.98 -50.62 -5.90
C PRO A 229 -24.66 -49.80 -4.64
N PRO A 230 -25.33 -50.07 -3.51
CA PRO A 230 -25.17 -49.33 -2.26
C PRO A 230 -23.85 -49.69 -1.57
N MET A 231 -23.08 -48.68 -1.20
CA MET A 231 -21.84 -48.85 -0.42
C MET A 231 -22.12 -48.83 1.09
N PRO A 232 -21.44 -49.68 1.89
CA PRO A 232 -21.63 -49.75 3.34
C PRO A 232 -20.89 -48.63 4.10
N GLU A 233 -21.52 -48.20 5.18
CA GLU A 233 -21.06 -47.23 6.18
C GLU A 233 -19.67 -47.57 6.74
N ARG A 234 -18.74 -46.60 6.67
CA ARG A 234 -17.47 -46.68 7.39
C ARG A 234 -17.51 -45.87 8.69
N LYS A 235 -17.35 -46.61 9.78
CA LYS A 235 -17.27 -46.19 11.17
C LYS A 235 -16.09 -45.23 11.41
N LYS A 236 -16.35 -44.24 12.26
CA LYS A 236 -15.39 -43.30 12.86
C LYS A 236 -14.34 -44.06 13.67
N SER A 237 -13.06 -43.77 13.43
CA SER A 237 -11.97 -44.11 14.35
C SER A 237 -11.34 -42.82 14.90
N LYS A 238 -11.49 -42.70 16.22
CA LYS A 238 -10.91 -41.74 17.14
C LYS A 238 -9.49 -42.22 17.44
N VAL A 239 -8.46 -41.43 17.17
CA VAL A 239 -7.10 -41.70 17.65
C VAL A 239 -6.59 -40.49 18.41
N ILE A 240 -6.33 -40.77 19.68
CA ILE A 240 -5.80 -39.95 20.74
C ILE A 240 -4.31 -40.30 20.77
N ASN A 241 -3.39 -39.33 20.73
CA ASN A 241 -2.00 -39.58 21.10
C ASN A 241 -1.61 -38.60 22.21
N LEU A 242 -1.66 -39.15 23.42
CA LEU A 242 -1.06 -38.70 24.66
C LEU A 242 0.11 -39.66 24.93
N THR A 243 1.34 -39.15 24.90
CA THR A 243 2.54 -39.79 25.48
C THR A 243 3.50 -38.62 25.72
N SER A 244 3.57 -38.04 26.92
CA SER A 244 4.39 -38.48 28.05
C SER A 244 5.74 -39.03 27.60
N ASP A 245 6.75 -38.16 27.61
CA ASP A 245 8.11 -38.64 27.83
C ASP A 245 8.72 -37.87 28.99
N GLU A 246 9.28 -38.68 29.86
CA GLU A 246 9.74 -38.49 31.21
C GLU A 246 11.26 -38.58 31.13
N LEU A 247 11.98 -37.65 31.76
CA LEU A 247 13.15 -37.92 32.61
C LEU A 247 14.03 -36.67 32.78
N GLN A 248 14.27 -36.40 34.07
CA GLN A 248 15.50 -35.93 34.70
C GLN A 248 15.77 -34.41 34.83
N GLU A 249 15.36 -33.91 36.01
CA GLU A 249 16.15 -33.12 36.98
C GLU A 249 17.66 -33.50 37.01
N PRO A 250 18.58 -32.53 37.23
CA PRO A 250 18.89 -32.12 38.62
C PRO A 250 19.25 -30.63 38.86
N VAL A 251 18.70 -30.11 39.97
CA VAL A 251 19.33 -29.31 41.06
C VAL A 251 20.43 -28.28 40.73
N LYS A 252 20.13 -27.00 41.06
CA LYS A 252 20.92 -26.02 41.86
C LYS A 252 20.23 -24.65 41.75
N GLU A 253 19.50 -24.19 42.77
CA GLU A 253 19.96 -23.48 43.98
C GLU A 253 20.38 -22.02 43.72
N ALA A 254 19.76 -21.14 44.51
CA ALA A 254 19.95 -19.69 44.68
C ALA A 254 19.42 -18.75 43.58
N THR A 255 18.29 -18.08 43.85
CA THR A 255 18.15 -16.64 43.58
C THR A 255 17.13 -16.02 44.53
N ASP A 256 17.61 -14.98 45.19
CA ASP A 256 16.98 -14.15 46.19
C ASP A 256 15.62 -13.56 45.81
N GLN A 257 14.85 -13.38 46.88
CA GLN A 257 13.66 -12.55 46.97
C GLN A 257 13.94 -11.11 46.52
N CYS A 258 13.25 -10.66 45.48
CA CYS A 258 13.04 -9.24 45.22
C CYS A 258 11.58 -8.88 45.49
N PRO A 259 11.29 -7.93 46.40
CA PRO A 259 9.94 -7.47 46.66
C PRO A 259 9.50 -6.50 45.56
N CYS A 260 8.44 -6.84 44.82
CA CYS A 260 7.75 -5.91 43.94
C CYS A 260 7.12 -4.77 44.75
N PRO A 261 7.40 -3.48 44.45
CA PRO A 261 6.63 -2.38 44.99
C PRO A 261 5.34 -2.21 44.20
N LYS A 262 4.21 -2.12 44.93
CA LYS A 262 2.88 -1.80 44.41
C LYS A 262 2.88 -0.37 43.86
N PRO A 263 2.33 -0.08 42.66
CA PRO A 263 2.04 1.29 42.26
C PRO A 263 0.77 1.77 42.96
N LEU A 264 0.94 2.81 43.77
CA LEU A 264 -0.12 3.59 44.38
C LEU A 264 -0.96 4.27 43.30
N LEU A 265 -2.23 3.89 43.21
CA LEU A 265 -3.30 4.62 42.53
C LEU A 265 -3.38 6.06 43.08
N LYS A 266 -2.88 7.04 42.33
CA LYS A 266 -3.22 8.45 42.51
C LYS A 266 -4.39 8.78 41.59
N LYS A 267 -5.56 8.92 42.20
CA LYS A 267 -6.75 9.53 41.57
C LYS A 267 -6.45 11.02 41.41
N SER A 268 -6.42 11.51 40.17
CA SER A 268 -6.45 12.94 39.88
C SER A 268 -7.85 13.35 39.39
N PRO A 269 -8.29 14.58 39.70
CA PRO A 269 -9.68 14.99 39.58
C PRO A 269 -10.03 15.45 38.17
N LEU A 270 -11.26 15.12 37.79
CA LEU A 270 -11.98 15.58 36.61
C LEU A 270 -11.95 17.11 36.52
N LEU A 271 -11.33 17.65 35.48
CA LEU A 271 -11.61 19.00 35.00
C LEU A 271 -12.45 18.91 33.74
N CYS A 272 -13.75 19.12 33.95
CA CYS A 272 -14.75 19.35 32.94
C CYS A 272 -14.37 20.62 32.16
N ARG A 273 -13.92 20.46 30.91
CA ARG A 273 -13.65 21.59 30.01
C ARG A 273 -14.82 21.72 29.03
N THR A 274 -15.70 22.66 29.35
CA THR A 274 -16.82 23.13 28.53
C THR A 274 -16.33 23.52 27.12
N LEU A 275 -16.83 22.81 26.10
CA LEU A 275 -16.67 23.19 24.70
C LEU A 275 -17.64 24.33 24.39
N GLN A 276 -17.12 25.55 24.21
CA GLN A 276 -17.83 26.63 23.54
C GLN A 276 -17.81 26.36 22.02
N LEU A 277 -18.98 26.07 21.46
CA LEU A 277 -19.22 26.07 20.01
C LEU A 277 -19.00 27.48 19.45
N LEU A 278 -17.87 27.67 18.76
CA LEU A 278 -17.67 28.79 17.86
C LEU A 278 -18.40 28.49 16.55
N HIS A 279 -19.47 29.24 16.31
CA HIS A 279 -20.19 29.24 15.04
C HIS A 279 -19.34 29.93 13.96
N PRO A 280 -19.33 29.41 12.71
CA PRO A 280 -18.67 30.08 11.60
C PRO A 280 -19.43 31.37 11.21
N PRO A 281 -18.71 32.44 10.82
CA PRO A 281 -19.34 33.68 10.34
C PRO A 281 -20.03 33.46 8.99
N SER A 282 -21.25 33.98 8.87
CA SER A 282 -22.04 33.95 7.64
C SER A 282 -21.33 34.67 6.48
N PRO A 283 -21.41 34.15 5.25
CA PRO A 283 -20.86 34.85 4.07
C PRO A 283 -21.66 36.12 3.78
N LEU A 284 -20.94 37.22 3.63
CA LEU A 284 -21.43 38.53 3.20
C LEU A 284 -22.14 38.42 1.84
N GLN A 285 -23.44 38.73 1.82
CA GLN A 285 -24.19 38.92 0.59
C GLN A 285 -23.71 40.20 -0.11
N SER A 286 -23.30 40.07 -1.37
CA SER A 286 -22.97 41.17 -2.25
C SER A 286 -24.22 41.97 -2.64
N PRO A 287 -24.15 43.30 -2.72
CA PRO A 287 -25.27 44.14 -3.13
C PRO A 287 -25.57 43.98 -4.64
N PRO A 288 -26.84 44.13 -5.05
CA PRO A 288 -27.24 43.97 -6.44
C PRO A 288 -26.72 45.13 -7.33
N PRO A 289 -26.50 44.87 -8.63
CA PRO A 289 -26.05 45.89 -9.57
C PRO A 289 -27.12 46.96 -9.79
N ARG A 290 -26.69 48.23 -9.77
CA ARG A 290 -27.50 49.37 -10.23
C ARG A 290 -27.69 49.26 -11.74
N LEU A 291 -28.95 49.25 -12.16
CA LEU A 291 -29.33 49.46 -13.54
C LEU A 291 -29.11 50.93 -13.90
N THR A 292 -28.33 51.17 -14.95
CA THR A 292 -28.23 52.44 -15.69
C THR A 292 -28.39 52.12 -17.16
#